data_AF-A0AAP5YVM0-F1
#
_entry.id   AF-A0AAP5YVM0-F1
#
_cell.length_a   1.000
_cell.length_b   1.000
_cell.length_c   1.000
_cell.angle_alpha   90.00
_cell.angle_beta   90.00
_cell.angle_gamma   90.00
#
_symmetry.space_group_name_H-M   'P 1'
#
loop_
_entity.id
_entity.type
_entity.pdbx_description
1 polymer ?
#
loop_
_entity_poly.entity_id
_entity_poly.type
_entity_poly.pdbx_seq_one_letter_code
_entity_poly.pdbx_strand_id
1 'polypeptide(L)' 'MRTIICNSLQSFWDMADNQFLEGLDVHCVFPVNDAIRDFILAYQQQYKIRSVSFTNAFAKHA' A
#
# COMPACT_ATOMS: atom_id res chain seq x y z
N MET A 1 -10.74 -10.79 -9.02
CA MET A 1 -10.36 -9.96 -7.84
C MET A 1 -9.60 -8.76 -8.35
N ARG A 2 -9.86 -7.55 -7.83
CA ARG A 2 -9.19 -6.31 -8.25
C ARG A 2 -8.11 -5.97 -7.23
N THR A 3 -6.90 -5.75 -7.72
CA THR A 3 -5.78 -5.25 -6.93
C THR A 3 -5.46 -3.84 -7.37
N ILE A 4 -5.39 -2.91 -6.43
CA ILE A 4 -4.98 -1.53 -6.68
C ILE A 4 -3.47 -1.43 -6.56
N ILE A 5 -2.83 -0.88 -7.59
CA ILE A 5 -1.38 -0.65 -7.58
C ILE A 5 -1.13 0.79 -7.14
N CYS A 6 -0.47 0.97 -6.00
CA CYS A 6 -0.01 2.27 -5.53
C CYS A 6 1.47 2.43 -5.88
N ASN A 7 1.79 3.42 -6.72
CA ASN A 7 3.15 3.67 -7.22
C ASN A 7 3.95 4.68 -6.38
N SER A 8 3.30 5.30 -5.40
CA SER A 8 3.90 6.23 -4.45
C SER A 8 3.10 6.24 -3.15
N LEU A 9 3.72 6.71 -2.06
CA LEU A 9 3.02 6.90 -0.80
C LEU A 9 1.85 7.89 -0.95
N GLN A 10 2.03 8.95 -1.74
CA GLN A 10 0.95 9.92 -2.02
C GLN A 10 -0.25 9.26 -2.70
N SER A 11 -0.02 8.42 -3.72
CA SER A 11 -1.11 7.70 -4.39
C SER A 11 -1.87 6.76 -3.45
N PHE A 12 -1.20 6.22 -2.43
CA PHE A 12 -1.86 5.41 -1.41
C PHE A 12 -2.80 6.28 -0.56
N TRP A 13 -2.33 7.44 -0.09
CA TRP A 13 -3.15 8.41 0.67
C TRP A 13 -4.36 8.89 -0.11
N ASP A 14 -4.14 9.36 -1.34
CA ASP A 14 -5.22 9.92 -2.14
C ASP A 14 -6.33 8.88 -2.35
N MET A 15 -5.96 7.62 -2.59
CA MET A 15 -6.94 6.54 -2.78
C MET A 15 -7.62 6.13 -1.46
N ALA A 16 -6.87 6.13 -0.36
CA ALA A 16 -7.39 5.79 0.96
C ALA A 16 -8.38 6.85 1.47
N ASP A 17 -8.02 8.12 1.38
CA ASP A 17 -8.83 9.26 1.81
C ASP A 17 -10.12 9.40 1.00
N ASN A 18 -10.08 9.06 -0.29
CA ASN A 18 -11.27 9.01 -1.14
C ASN A 18 -12.04 7.67 -1.05
N GLN A 19 -11.73 6.81 -0.08
CA GLN A 19 -12.43 5.54 0.18
C GLN A 19 -12.39 4.53 -0.99
N PHE A 20 -11.40 4.61 -1.88
CA PHE A 20 -11.28 3.70 -3.02
C PHE A 20 -10.64 2.35 -2.67
N LEU A 21 -10.14 2.16 -1.44
CA LEU A 21 -9.40 0.97 -1.03
C LEU A 21 -10.19 -0.01 -0.14
N GLU A 22 -11.42 0.34 0.26
CA GLU A 22 -12.24 -0.50 1.15
C GLU A 22 -12.54 -1.87 0.51
N GLY A 23 -12.20 -2.94 1.23
CA GLY A 23 -12.42 -4.32 0.78
C GLY A 23 -11.53 -4.79 -0.38
N LEU A 24 -10.58 -3.97 -0.84
CA LEU A 24 -9.69 -4.29 -1.96
C LEU A 24 -8.31 -4.78 -1.50
N ASP A 25 -7.62 -5.47 -2.42
CA ASP A 25 -6.21 -5.79 -2.26
C ASP A 25 -5.37 -4.62 -2.79
N VAL A 26 -4.35 -4.19 -2.06
CA VAL A 26 -3.47 -3.08 -2.40
C VAL A 26 -2.03 -3.59 -2.53
N HIS A 27 -1.34 -3.16 -3.58
CA HIS A 27 0.05 -3.49 -3.81
C HIS A 27 0.87 -2.21 -4.01
N CYS A 28 1.75 -1.94 -3.06
CA CYS A 28 2.63 -0.78 -3.04
C CYS A 28 3.94 -1.12 -3.78
N VAL A 29 4.16 -0.49 -4.93
CA VAL A 29 5.32 -0.76 -5.81
C VAL A 29 6.46 0.27 -5.66
N PHE A 30 6.42 1.08 -4.61
CA PHE A 30 7.45 2.08 -4.29
C PHE A 30 8.39 1.57 -3.19
N PRO A 31 9.60 2.16 -3.02
CA PRO A 31 10.49 1.82 -1.93
C PRO A 31 9.86 2.13 -0.57
N VAL A 32 9.79 1.13 0.30
CA VAL A 32 9.18 1.23 1.62
C VAL A 32 10.20 0.78 2.66
N ASN A 33 10.52 1.65 3.63
CA ASN A 33 11.28 1.25 4.82
C ASN A 33 10.32 0.71 5.89
N ASP A 34 10.86 0.20 7.00
CA ASP A 34 10.04 -0.40 8.07
C ASP A 34 9.05 0.60 8.66
N ALA A 35 9.48 1.86 8.87
CA ALA A 35 8.60 2.90 9.40
C ALA A 35 7.39 3.20 8.49
N ILE A 36 7.59 3.31 7.18
CA ILE A 36 6.50 3.54 6.22
C ILE A 36 5.65 2.27 6.09
N ARG A 37 6.25 1.07 6.16
CA ARG A 37 5.52 -0.19 6.13
C ARG A 37 4.56 -0.29 7.31
N ASP A 38 5.05 -0.07 8.52
CA ASP A 38 4.24 -0.11 9.75
C ASP A 38 3.12 0.92 9.70
N PHE A 39 3.42 2.11 9.17
CA PHE A 39 2.42 3.15 8.95
C PHE A 39 1.33 2.68 7.99
N ILE A 40 1.68 2.19 6.79
CA ILE A 40 0.69 1.69 5.81
C ILE A 40 -0.17 0.55 6.39
N LEU A 41 0.43 -0.37 7.16
CA LEU A 41 -0.27 -1.48 7.79
C LEU A 41 -1.22 -1.01 8.91
N ALA A 42 -0.90 0.04 9.66
CA ALA A 42 -1.82 0.63 10.63
C ALA A 42 -3.09 1.15 9.94
N TYR A 43 -2.93 1.78 8.78
CA TYR A 43 -4.04 2.30 8.00
C TYR A 43 -4.83 1.24 7.25
N GLN A 44 -4.27 0.05 7.04
CA GLN A 44 -5.00 -1.10 6.51
C GLN A 44 -6.27 -1.37 7.33
N GLN A 45 -6.17 -1.32 8.67
CA GLN A 45 -7.33 -1.51 9.54
C GLN A 45 -8.30 -0.33 9.47
N GLN A 46 -7.78 0.91 9.48
CA GLN A 46 -8.57 2.12 9.45
C GLN A 46 -9.46 2.23 8.19
N TYR A 47 -8.90 1.92 7.02
CA TYR A 47 -9.61 1.99 5.74
C TYR A 47 -10.20 0.64 5.30
N LYS A 48 -10.21 -0.37 6.19
CA LYS A 48 -10.74 -1.72 5.93
C LYS A 48 -10.20 -2.34 4.62
N ILE A 49 -8.92 -2.16 4.39
CA ILE A 49 -8.23 -2.71 3.22
C ILE A 49 -8.06 -4.22 3.46
N ARG A 50 -8.42 -5.03 2.46
CA ARG A 50 -8.43 -6.49 2.61
C ARG A 50 -7.03 -7.06 2.76
N SER A 51 -6.08 -6.59 1.97
CA SER A 51 -4.68 -7.00 2.04
C SER A 51 -3.77 -5.90 1.51
N VAL A 52 -2.62 -5.72 2.13
CA VAL A 52 -1.55 -4.85 1.61
C VAL A 52 -0.30 -5.67 1.38
N SER A 53 0.29 -5.49 0.21
CA SER A 53 1.54 -6.14 -0.19
C SER A 53 2.52 -5.10 -0.75
N PHE A 54 3.81 -5.44 -0.73
CA PHE A 54 4.87 -4.49 -1.06
C PHE A 54 5.84 -5.12 -2.05
N THR A 55 6.27 -4.36 -3.05
CA THR A 55 7.42 -4.74 -3.88
C THR A 55 8.70 -4.51 -3.10
N ASN A 56 9.62 -5.47 -3.16
CA ASN A 56 10.98 -5.29 -2.66
C ASN A 56 11.77 -4.40 -3.63
N ALA A 57 11.44 -3.11 -3.69
CA ALA A 57 12.08 -2.16 -4.63
C ALA A 57 13.56 -1.92 -4.31
N PHE A 58 13.99 -2.23 -3.08
CA PHE A 58 15.41 -2.24 -2.68
C PHE A 58 16.14 -3.54 -3.02
N ALA A 59 15.44 -4.60 -3.46
CA ALA A 59 16.08 -5.77 -4.04
C ALA A 59 16.50 -5.44 -5.49
N LYS A 60 17.39 -4.46 -5.65
CA LYS A 60 18.19 -4.37 -6.86
C LYS A 60 19.16 -5.54 -6.82
N HIS A 61 19.11 -6.33 -7.90
CA HIS A 61 20.01 -7.44 -8.25
C HIS A 61 21.34 -7.44 -7.49
N ALA A 62 21.55 -8.49 -6.69
CA ALA A 62 22.89 -9.00 -6.43
C ALA A 62 23.47 -9.57 -7.74
#